data_AF-A0A965XU77-F1
#
_entry.id   AF-A0A965XU77-F1
#
_cell.length_a   1.000
_cell.length_b   1.000
_cell.length_c   1.000
_cell.angle_alpha   90.00
_cell.angle_beta   90.00
_cell.angle_gamma   90.00
#
_symmetry.space_group_name_H-M   'P 1'
#
loop_
_entity.id
_entity.type
_entity.pdbx_description
1 polymer ?
#
loop_
_entity_poly.entity_id
_entity_poly.type
_entity_poly.pdbx_seq_one_letter_code
_entity_poly.pdbx_strand_id
1 'polypeptide(L)'
;MDFVARIKGALVAAALVLLAASCAKEAKQIEDAVERRVLAAHLTTVYKDTLKELPSGSYLMTKKKGDGKLVTLSSSVFVKYSRLNLKNEYDQTNIEEIAKNVGGFSYSNYYGPSLFEIGNYTLSKGME
;
A
#
# COMPACT_ATOMS: atom_id res chain seq x y z
N MET A 1 -66.87 -4.60 -0.60
CA MET A 1 -66.01 -4.18 0.55
C MET A 1 -64.54 -4.54 0.26
N ASP A 2 -64.12 -4.38 -1.00
CA ASP A 2 -62.96 -5.14 -1.53
C ASP A 2 -61.75 -4.25 -1.86
N PHE A 3 -61.95 -2.93 -1.95
CA PHE A 3 -60.90 -1.97 -2.25
C PHE A 3 -59.98 -1.71 -1.04
N VAL A 4 -60.56 -1.56 0.15
CA VAL A 4 -59.82 -1.35 1.40
C VAL A 4 -59.02 -2.60 1.80
N ALA A 5 -59.56 -3.79 1.54
CA ALA A 5 -58.87 -5.06 1.79
C ALA A 5 -57.65 -5.26 0.87
N ARG A 6 -57.76 -4.85 -0.40
CA ARG A 6 -56.66 -4.87 -1.38
C ARG A 6 -55.54 -3.88 -1.04
N ILE A 7 -55.89 -2.68 -0.57
CA ILE A 7 -54.89 -1.69 -0.12
C ILE A 7 -54.16 -2.18 1.12
N LYS A 8 -54.86 -2.74 2.12
CA LYS A 8 -54.24 -3.31 3.31
C LYS A 8 -53.30 -4.48 2.96
N GLY A 9 -53.71 -5.37 2.05
CA GLY A 9 -52.87 -6.47 1.56
C GLY A 9 -51.60 -5.98 0.85
N ALA A 10 -51.72 -4.96 0.00
CA ALA A 10 -50.58 -4.38 -0.70
C ALA A 10 -49.59 -3.67 0.26
N LEU A 11 -50.10 -3.02 1.30
CA LEU A 11 -49.28 -2.31 2.29
C LEU A 11 -48.48 -3.27 3.18
N VAL A 12 -49.08 -4.42 3.55
CA VAL A 12 -48.38 -5.49 4.29
C VAL A 12 -47.30 -6.15 3.43
N ALA A 13 -47.57 -6.38 2.14
CA ALA A 13 -46.59 -6.93 1.21
C ALA A 13 -45.39 -5.97 1.00
N ALA A 14 -45.65 -4.67 0.85
CA ALA A 14 -44.60 -3.66 0.71
C ALA A 14 -43.73 -3.53 1.97
N ALA A 15 -44.33 -3.62 3.16
CA ALA A 15 -43.61 -3.59 4.43
C ALA A 15 -42.66 -4.81 4.60
N LEU A 16 -43.09 -5.99 4.16
CA LEU A 16 -42.26 -7.20 4.21
C LEU A 16 -41.05 -7.14 3.27
N VAL A 17 -41.19 -6.51 2.09
CA VAL A 17 -40.08 -6.30 1.15
C VAL A 17 -39.06 -5.30 1.70
N LEU A 18 -39.51 -4.23 2.35
CA LEU A 18 -38.61 -3.24 2.99
C LEU A 18 -37.84 -3.83 4.18
N LEU A 19 -38.49 -4.70 4.97
CA LEU A 19 -37.83 -5.41 6.07
C LEU A 19 -36.81 -6.45 5.57
N ALA A 20 -37.06 -7.09 4.44
CA ALA A 20 -36.11 -8.01 3.80
C ALA A 20 -34.89 -7.27 3.19
N ALA A 21 -35.10 -6.05 2.65
CA ALA A 21 -34.02 -5.20 2.13
C ALA A 21 -33.09 -4.65 3.24
N SER A 22 -33.60 -4.53 4.47
CA SER A 22 -32.80 -4.11 5.64
C SER A 22 -31.80 -5.17 6.12
N CYS A 23 -31.83 -6.38 5.55
CA CYS A 23 -30.90 -7.47 5.83
C CYS A 23 -29.71 -7.52 4.87
N ALA A 24 -29.45 -6.42 4.13
CA ALA A 24 -28.18 -6.21 3.44
C ALA A 24 -27.08 -6.03 4.50
N LYS A 25 -26.60 -7.14 5.05
CA LYS A 25 -25.45 -7.18 5.95
C LYS A 25 -24.29 -6.53 5.22
N GLU A 26 -23.86 -5.35 5.68
CA GLU A 26 -22.64 -4.73 5.19
C GLU A 26 -21.53 -5.77 5.30
N ALA A 27 -21.00 -6.17 4.14
CA ALA A 27 -19.81 -7.00 4.11
C ALA A 27 -18.71 -6.16 4.76
N LYS A 28 -18.39 -6.47 6.01
CA LYS A 28 -17.26 -5.89 6.74
C LYS A 28 -16.02 -6.19 5.90
N GLN A 29 -15.66 -5.26 5.02
CA GLN A 29 -14.41 -5.32 4.28
C GLN A 29 -13.33 -5.29 5.34
N ILE A 30 -12.60 -6.40 5.46
CA ILE A 30 -11.39 -6.44 6.26
C ILE A 30 -10.44 -5.46 5.56
N GLU A 31 -10.01 -4.40 6.24
CA GLU A 31 -9.20 -3.32 5.64
C GLU A 31 -7.99 -3.87 4.87
N ASP A 32 -7.36 -4.93 5.39
CA ASP A 32 -6.30 -5.70 4.71
C ASP A 32 -6.65 -6.15 3.29
N ALA A 33 -7.92 -6.50 3.02
CA ALA A 33 -8.36 -6.96 1.71
C ALA A 33 -8.39 -5.82 0.68
N VAL A 34 -8.67 -4.59 1.12
CA VAL A 34 -8.68 -3.40 0.25
C VAL A 34 -7.25 -3.00 -0.08
N GLU A 35 -6.38 -2.89 0.93
CA GLU A 35 -4.97 -2.51 0.72
C GLU A 35 -4.23 -3.49 -0.19
N ARG A 36 -4.41 -4.80 0.04
CA ARG A 36 -3.84 -5.84 -0.83
C ARG A 36 -4.33 -5.73 -2.26
N ARG A 37 -5.62 -5.43 -2.48
CA ARG A 37 -6.18 -5.26 -3.83
C ARG A 37 -5.58 -4.03 -4.52
N VAL A 38 -5.45 -2.91 -3.81
CA VAL A 38 -4.84 -1.68 -4.35
C VAL A 38 -3.38 -1.92 -4.72
N LEU A 39 -2.62 -2.57 -3.84
CA LEU A 39 -1.23 -2.92 -4.11
C LEU A 39 -1.11 -3.86 -5.31
N ALA A 40 -1.88 -4.95 -5.36
CA ALA A 40 -1.89 -5.89 -6.48
C ALA A 40 -2.19 -5.18 -7.81
N ALA A 41 -3.21 -4.32 -7.85
CA ALA A 41 -3.55 -3.56 -9.04
C ALA A 41 -2.41 -2.62 -9.49
N HIS A 42 -1.72 -1.98 -8.53
CA HIS A 42 -0.57 -1.12 -8.83
C HIS A 42 0.60 -1.94 -9.40
N LEU A 43 0.92 -3.09 -8.81
CA LEU A 43 2.00 -3.97 -9.27
C LEU A 43 1.77 -4.46 -10.70
N THR A 44 0.54 -4.89 -11.02
CA THR A 44 0.17 -5.31 -12.36
C THR A 44 0.22 -4.15 -13.36
N THR A 45 -0.32 -2.98 -13.00
CA THR A 45 -0.43 -1.85 -13.93
C THR A 45 0.92 -1.18 -14.20
N VAL A 46 1.72 -0.95 -13.16
CA VAL A 46 2.97 -0.18 -13.24
C VAL A 46 4.16 -1.08 -13.54
N TYR A 47 4.22 -2.24 -12.88
CA TYR A 47 5.36 -3.15 -12.96
C TYR A 47 5.10 -4.41 -13.79
N LYS A 48 3.90 -4.58 -14.36
CA LYS A 48 3.56 -5.72 -15.25
C LYS A 48 3.91 -7.08 -14.65
N ASP A 49 3.73 -7.20 -13.33
CA ASP A 49 4.01 -8.41 -12.56
C ASP A 49 5.47 -8.92 -12.68
N THR A 50 6.43 -8.05 -13.00
CA THR A 50 7.85 -8.44 -13.13
C THR A 50 8.60 -8.50 -11.80
N LEU A 51 7.96 -8.09 -10.70
CA LEU A 51 8.58 -8.05 -9.37
C LEU A 51 8.50 -9.42 -8.71
N LYS A 52 9.55 -9.81 -8.00
CA LYS A 52 9.57 -11.06 -7.24
C LYS A 52 8.93 -10.85 -5.87
N GLU A 53 7.84 -11.55 -5.59
CA GLU A 53 7.27 -11.62 -4.24
C GLU A 53 8.18 -12.42 -3.30
N LEU A 54 8.39 -11.91 -2.09
CA LEU A 54 9.14 -12.56 -1.02
C LEU A 54 8.17 -13.17 0.01
N PRO A 55 8.60 -14.17 0.80
CA PRO A 55 7.77 -14.76 1.86
C PRO A 55 7.24 -13.77 2.90
N SER A 56 7.86 -12.59 3.02
CA SER A 56 7.42 -11.50 3.89
C SER A 56 6.23 -10.70 3.33
N GLY A 57 5.81 -10.93 2.08
CA GLY A 57 4.80 -10.14 1.37
C GLY A 57 5.35 -8.86 0.73
N SER A 58 6.68 -8.65 0.79
CA SER A 58 7.35 -7.55 0.07
C SER A 58 7.73 -7.98 -1.35
N TYR A 59 7.84 -7.01 -2.26
CA TYR A 59 8.22 -7.25 -3.65
C TYR A 59 9.62 -6.70 -3.94
N LEU A 60 10.45 -7.48 -4.63
CA LEU A 60 11.84 -7.14 -4.92
C LEU A 60 12.09 -7.10 -6.43
N MET A 61 12.84 -6.09 -6.86
CA MET A 61 13.46 -6.01 -8.18
C MET A 61 14.90 -5.53 -8.07
N THR A 62 15.81 -6.34 -8.58
CA THR A 62 17.24 -6.01 -8.61
C THR A 62 17.57 -5.24 -9.88
N LYS A 63 17.82 -3.94 -9.77
CA LYS A 63 18.27 -3.10 -10.89
C LYS A 63 19.73 -3.38 -11.28
N LYS A 64 20.60 -3.57 -10.29
CA LYS A 64 22.02 -3.87 -10.47
C LYS A 64 22.49 -4.77 -9.33
N LYS A 65 23.17 -5.87 -9.67
CA LYS A 65 23.78 -6.77 -8.68
C LYS A 65 25.07 -6.13 -8.14
N GLY A 66 25.20 -6.08 -6.82
CA GLY A 66 26.44 -5.70 -6.15
C GLY A 66 27.47 -6.83 -6.18
N ASP A 67 28.75 -6.47 -6.10
CA ASP A 67 29.92 -7.34 -6.04
C ASP A 67 30.59 -7.37 -4.65
N GLY A 68 30.05 -6.59 -3.70
CA GLY A 68 30.53 -6.51 -2.33
C GLY A 68 30.12 -7.71 -1.46
N LYS A 69 30.48 -7.60 -0.17
CA LYS A 69 30.11 -8.60 0.84
C LYS A 69 28.60 -8.68 1.00
N LEU A 70 28.12 -9.87 1.33
CA LEU A 70 26.72 -10.10 1.68
C LEU A 70 26.36 -9.33 2.95
N VAL A 71 25.22 -8.63 2.93
CA VAL A 71 24.64 -7.96 4.09
C VAL A 71 23.98 -9.02 4.99
N THR A 72 24.28 -8.97 6.27
CA THR A 72 23.76 -9.88 7.30
C THR A 72 22.96 -9.11 8.36
N LEU A 73 22.24 -9.84 9.23
CA LEU A 73 21.42 -9.29 10.34
C LEU A 73 22.19 -8.52 11.44
N SER A 74 23.48 -8.25 11.23
CA SER A 74 24.32 -7.43 12.12
C SER A 74 25.12 -6.39 11.35
N SER A 75 24.79 -6.18 10.07
CA SER A 75 25.50 -5.27 9.21
C SER A 75 25.01 -3.83 9.41
N SER A 76 25.95 -2.90 9.27
CA SER A 76 25.65 -1.48 9.14
C SER A 76 26.04 -1.01 7.75
N VAL A 77 25.10 -0.41 7.02
CA VAL A 77 25.29 -0.01 5.62
C VAL A 77 24.89 1.45 5.39
N PHE A 78 25.63 2.14 4.54
CA PHE A 78 25.29 3.49 4.10
C PHE A 78 24.48 3.43 2.82
N VAL A 79 23.25 3.93 2.86
CA VAL A 79 22.27 3.79 1.77
C VAL A 79 21.87 5.15 1.23
N LYS A 80 21.95 5.31 -0.10
CA LYS A 80 21.23 6.34 -0.83
C LYS A 80 19.89 5.77 -1.29
N TYR A 81 18.79 6.46 -1.02
CA TYR A 81 17.47 5.99 -1.35
C TYR A 81 16.53 7.14 -1.74
N SER A 82 15.44 6.74 -2.38
CA SER A 82 14.24 7.54 -2.53
C SER A 82 13.04 6.64 -2.30
N ARG A 83 12.06 7.16 -1.60
CA ARG A 83 10.76 6.52 -1.41
C ARG A 83 9.74 7.26 -2.27
N LEU A 84 8.88 6.46 -2.89
CA LEU A 84 7.79 6.93 -3.72
C LEU A 84 6.50 6.33 -3.16
N ASN A 85 5.43 7.11 -3.21
CA ASN A 85 4.09 6.60 -2.91
C ASN A 85 3.53 5.82 -4.12
N LEU A 86 2.34 5.23 -3.98
CA LEU A 86 1.66 4.48 -5.06
C LEU A 86 1.23 5.34 -6.27
N LYS A 87 1.37 6.67 -6.18
CA LYS A 87 1.18 7.59 -7.31
C LYS A 87 2.48 7.90 -8.05
N ASN A 88 3.59 7.26 -7.67
CA ASN A 88 4.94 7.54 -8.16
C ASN A 88 5.44 8.96 -7.83
N GLU A 89 4.94 9.55 -6.76
CA GLU A 89 5.43 10.83 -6.25
C GLU A 89 6.48 10.56 -5.18
N TYR A 90 7.59 11.31 -5.24
CA TYR A 90 8.64 11.24 -4.22
C TYR A 90 8.12 11.83 -2.91
N ASP A 91 8.09 11.04 -1.85
CA ASP A 91 7.74 11.51 -0.51
C ASP A 91 8.98 11.69 0.39
N GLN A 92 10.08 10.98 0.07
CA GLN A 92 11.35 11.10 0.79
C GLN A 92 12.53 10.77 -0.12
N THR A 93 13.63 11.51 0.01
CA THR A 93 14.88 11.20 -0.69
C THR A 93 16.07 11.80 0.05
N ASN A 94 17.19 11.08 0.08
CA ASN A 94 18.48 11.63 0.49
C ASN A 94 19.41 11.88 -0.70
N ILE A 95 18.86 11.93 -1.92
CA ILE A 95 19.60 12.18 -3.15
C ILE A 95 19.31 13.62 -3.59
N GLU A 96 20.34 14.48 -3.50
CA GLU A 96 20.23 15.92 -3.74
C GLU A 96 19.62 16.27 -5.10
N GLU A 97 20.06 15.61 -6.16
CA GLU A 97 19.56 15.83 -7.52
C GLU A 97 18.04 15.60 -7.61
N ILE A 98 17.57 14.51 -7.01
CA ILE A 98 16.13 14.20 -6.98
C ILE A 98 15.40 15.26 -6.15
N ALA A 99 15.92 15.64 -4.98
CA ALA A 99 15.30 16.66 -4.13
C ALA A 99 15.17 18.01 -4.85
N LYS A 100 16.18 18.41 -5.64
CA LYS A 100 16.14 19.62 -6.48
C LYS A 100 15.07 19.51 -7.57
N ASN A 101 15.00 18.37 -8.25
CA ASN A 101 14.07 18.16 -9.36
C ASN A 101 12.61 18.11 -8.91
N VAL A 102 12.33 17.66 -7.70
CA VAL A 102 10.96 17.56 -7.14
C VAL A 102 10.57 18.74 -6.27
N GLY A 103 11.44 19.76 -6.13
CA GLY A 103 11.18 20.96 -5.33
C GLY A 103 11.29 20.79 -3.82
N GLY A 104 11.79 19.65 -3.33
CA GLY A 104 12.00 19.35 -1.91
C GLY A 104 13.39 19.70 -1.37
N PHE A 105 14.21 20.42 -2.14
CA PHE A 105 15.57 20.77 -1.75
C PHE A 105 15.62 21.88 -0.70
N SER A 106 16.47 21.73 0.31
CA SER A 106 16.83 22.77 1.27
C SER A 106 18.31 22.73 1.60
N TYR A 107 18.98 23.89 1.63
CA TYR A 107 20.38 24.00 2.03
C TYR A 107 20.64 23.59 3.49
N SER A 108 19.61 23.55 4.33
CA SER A 108 19.72 23.07 5.72
C SER A 108 19.79 21.54 5.83
N ASN A 109 19.49 20.81 4.75
CA ASN A 109 19.35 19.36 4.80
C ASN A 109 20.65 18.66 4.36
N TYR A 110 20.94 17.52 4.98
CA TYR A 110 22.02 16.63 4.57
C TYR A 110 21.51 15.63 3.52
N TYR A 111 22.11 15.64 2.32
CA TYR A 111 21.79 14.74 1.20
C TYR A 111 22.87 13.66 0.96
N GLY A 112 23.59 13.27 2.02
CA GLY A 112 24.48 12.12 1.96
C GLY A 112 23.78 10.81 2.31
N PRO A 113 24.50 9.68 2.22
CA PRO A 113 23.95 8.37 2.58
C PRO A 113 23.46 8.32 4.03
N SER A 114 22.37 7.58 4.27
CA SER A 114 21.84 7.30 5.60
C SER A 114 22.40 6.00 6.13
N LEU A 115 22.73 5.95 7.43
CA LEU A 115 23.17 4.73 8.10
C LEU A 115 21.96 3.84 8.41
N PHE A 116 21.98 2.61 7.91
CA PHE A 116 21.00 1.57 8.19
C PHE A 116 21.66 0.46 8.99
N GLU A 117 21.09 0.14 10.15
CA GLU A 117 21.52 -0.95 11.02
C GLU A 117 20.56 -2.13 10.88
N ILE A 118 21.01 -3.19 10.20
CA ILE A 118 20.18 -4.36 9.92
C ILE A 118 20.05 -5.20 11.18
N GLY A 119 18.83 -5.67 11.48
CA GLY A 119 18.54 -6.52 12.63
C GLY A 119 18.42 -5.78 13.96
N ASN A 120 18.42 -4.44 13.94
CA ASN A 120 18.24 -3.59 15.12
C ASN A 120 16.83 -2.98 15.22
N TYR A 121 15.87 -3.43 14.40
CA TYR A 121 14.48 -2.95 14.39
C TYR A 121 14.33 -1.44 14.13
N THR A 122 15.33 -0.84 13.48
CA THR A 122 15.34 0.60 13.13
C THR A 122 14.72 0.88 11.76
N LEU A 123 14.49 -0.18 10.97
CA LEU A 123 13.92 -0.12 9.63
C LEU A 123 12.55 -0.81 9.59
N SER A 124 11.77 -0.51 8.55
CA SER A 124 10.53 -1.27 8.30
C SER A 124 10.88 -2.71 7.91
N LYS A 125 10.04 -3.68 8.31
CA LYS A 125 10.27 -5.12 8.07
C LYS A 125 10.48 -5.52 6.60
N GLY A 126 10.01 -4.73 5.64
CA GLY A 126 10.24 -4.97 4.22
C GLY A 126 11.60 -4.49 3.70
N MET A 127 12.34 -3.74 4.54
CA MET A 127 13.66 -3.17 4.23
C MET A 127 14.81 -3.85 5.00
N GLU A 128 14.50 -4.64 6.04
CA GLU A 128 15.46 -5.51 6.74
C GLU A 128 15.70 -6.82 5.96
#